data_AF-A0A0M2JZ94-F1
#
_entry.id   AF-A0A0M2JZ94-F1
#
_cell.length_a   1.000
_cell.length_b   1.000
_cell.length_c   1.000
_cell.angle_alpha   90.00
_cell.angle_beta   90.00
_cell.angle_gamma   90.00
#
_symmetry.space_group_name_H-M   'P 1'
#
loop_
_entity.id
_entity.type
_entity.pdbx_description
1 polymer ?
#
loop_
_entity_poly.entity_id
_entity_poly.type
_entity_poly.pdbx_seq_one_letter_code
_entity_poly.pdbx_strand_id
1 'polypeptide(L)'
;MPRARLKSCAQPGCPELQQETRCTEHRRQRDRHQRQFGSKQSEPRDRARRKAAVDAHRAQHGDWCPGWGREAHPSSDLTADHITEVAFGGDPHGPLQVLCRSCNARKHAVTRSKAAR
;
A
#
# COMPACT_ATOMS: atom_id res chain seq x y z
N MET A 1 -1.39 8.75 35.99
CA MET A 1 -0.98 7.97 34.80
C MET A 1 -0.67 6.55 35.25
N PRO A 2 -1.40 5.51 34.80
CA PRO A 2 -1.04 4.14 35.14
C PRO A 2 0.36 3.85 34.59
N ARG A 3 1.29 3.45 35.45
CA ARG A 3 2.66 3.10 35.06
C ARG A 3 2.57 1.91 34.11
N ALA A 4 3.08 2.06 32.88
CA ALA A 4 3.10 0.97 31.92
C ALA A 4 3.79 -0.23 32.56
N ARG A 5 3.03 -1.31 32.80
CA ARG A 5 3.59 -2.54 33.34
C ARG A 5 4.52 -3.13 32.29
N LEU A 6 5.73 -3.51 32.71
CA LEU A 6 6.64 -4.24 31.85
C LEU A 6 5.99 -5.56 31.44
N LYS A 7 6.09 -5.89 30.16
CA LYS A 7 5.58 -7.11 29.51
C LYS A 7 6.76 -7.90 28.98
N SER A 8 6.63 -9.22 28.91
CA SER A 8 7.62 -10.05 28.22
C SER A 8 7.63 -9.74 26.73
N CYS A 9 8.82 -9.79 26.13
CA CYS A 9 8.98 -9.68 24.69
C CYS A 9 8.21 -10.81 23.96
N ALA A 10 7.48 -10.47 22.89
CA ALA A 10 6.73 -11.44 22.09
C ALA A 10 7.60 -12.38 21.23
N GLN A 11 8.92 -12.26 21.28
CA GLN A 11 9.82 -13.21 20.60
C GLN A 11 9.93 -14.49 21.45
N PRO A 12 9.67 -15.68 20.87
CA PRO A 12 9.87 -16.95 21.58
C PRO A 12 11.29 -17.06 22.14
N GLY A 13 11.42 -17.39 23.43
CA GLY A 13 12.70 -17.58 24.11
C GLY A 13 13.42 -16.30 24.55
N CYS A 14 12.85 -15.11 24.35
CA CYS A 14 13.45 -13.86 24.82
C CYS A 14 13.04 -13.56 26.28
N PRO A 15 13.98 -13.48 27.24
CA PRO A 15 13.66 -13.23 28.65
C PRO A 15 13.39 -11.76 28.99
N GLU A 16 13.50 -10.85 28.01
CA GLU A 16 13.55 -9.41 28.22
C GLU A 16 12.17 -8.80 28.56
N LEU A 17 12.10 -8.01 29.63
CA LEU A 17 10.89 -7.31 30.09
C LEU A 17 10.88 -5.85 29.62
N GLN A 18 9.83 -5.44 28.91
CA GLN A 18 9.80 -4.20 28.13
C GLN A 18 8.42 -3.54 28.16
N GLN A 19 8.35 -2.25 27.83
CA GLN A 19 7.06 -1.54 27.77
C GLN A 19 6.26 -1.85 26.49
N GLU A 20 6.96 -2.29 25.44
CA GLU A 20 6.44 -2.53 24.09
C GLU A 20 6.22 -4.02 23.80
N THR A 21 5.59 -4.36 22.67
CA THR A 21 5.36 -5.75 22.23
C THR A 21 6.65 -6.56 22.03
N ARG A 22 7.75 -5.92 21.62
CA ARG A 22 9.06 -6.56 21.42
C ARG A 22 10.16 -5.68 21.99
N CYS A 23 11.23 -6.29 22.48
CA CYS A 23 12.41 -5.57 22.92
C CYS A 23 13.10 -4.85 21.75
N THR A 24 13.93 -3.85 22.08
CA THR A 24 14.62 -3.01 21.09
C THR A 24 15.38 -3.84 20.05
N GLU A 25 16.01 -4.95 20.46
CA GLU A 25 16.72 -5.84 19.55
C GLU A 25 15.79 -6.55 18.57
N HIS A 26 14.73 -7.21 19.05
CA HIS A 26 13.79 -7.91 18.17
C HIS A 26 12.97 -6.98 17.28
N ARG A 27 12.74 -5.73 17.72
CA ARG A 27 12.23 -4.67 16.83
C ARG A 27 13.22 -4.39 15.70
N ARG A 28 14.50 -4.15 16.02
CA ARG A 28 15.55 -3.93 15.01
C ARG A 28 15.70 -5.12 14.06
N GLN A 29 15.62 -6.35 14.55
CA GLN A 29 15.65 -7.55 13.71
C GLN A 29 14.46 -7.59 12.74
N ARG A 30 13.24 -7.36 13.24
CA ARG A 30 12.03 -7.25 12.41
C ARG A 30 12.17 -6.14 11.36
N ASP A 31 12.69 -4.98 11.75
CA ASP A 31 12.86 -3.84 10.85
C ASP A 31 13.92 -4.13 9.77
N ARG A 32 15.03 -4.80 10.13
CA ARG A 32 16.00 -5.32 9.16
C ARG A 32 15.35 -6.30 8.19
N HIS A 33 14.59 -7.26 8.71
CA HIS A 33 13.87 -8.22 7.88
C HIS A 33 12.85 -7.54 6.97
N GLN A 34 12.11 -6.53 7.43
CA GLN A 34 11.21 -5.75 6.58
C GLN A 34 11.94 -4.89 5.55
N ARG A 35 13.13 -4.37 5.85
CA ARG A 35 13.92 -3.64 4.84
C ARG A 35 14.47 -4.57 3.76
N GLN A 36 14.87 -5.78 4.16
CA GLN A 36 15.48 -6.76 3.26
C GLN A 36 14.43 -7.54 2.44
N PHE A 37 13.30 -7.88 3.07
CA PHE A 37 12.29 -8.78 2.52
C PHE A 37 10.86 -8.22 2.56
N GLY A 38 10.65 -7.05 3.19
CA GLY A 38 9.33 -6.43 3.28
C GLY A 38 8.86 -5.95 1.92
N SER A 39 7.58 -6.24 1.65
CA SER A 39 6.82 -6.05 0.40
C SER A 39 7.61 -5.47 -0.76
N LYS A 40 7.84 -6.32 -1.78
CA LYS A 40 8.26 -5.99 -3.16
C LYS A 40 8.07 -4.50 -3.42
N GLN A 41 9.17 -3.74 -3.30
CA GLN A 41 9.19 -2.36 -3.77
C GLN A 41 8.67 -2.42 -5.20
N SER A 42 7.66 -1.61 -5.56
CA SER A 42 7.23 -1.56 -6.95
C SER A 42 8.50 -1.32 -7.77
N GLU A 43 8.83 -2.26 -8.65
CA GLU A 43 10.01 -2.20 -9.51
C GLU A 43 10.20 -0.74 -9.98
N PRO A 44 11.42 -0.18 -10.02
CA PRO A 44 11.63 1.19 -10.49
C PRO A 44 10.91 1.50 -11.82
N ARG A 45 10.80 0.47 -12.68
CA ARG A 45 10.03 0.47 -13.92
C ARG A 45 8.52 0.72 -13.72
N ASP A 46 7.89 0.10 -12.73
CA ASP A 46 6.48 0.31 -12.40
C ASP A 46 6.22 1.72 -11.86
N ARG A 47 7.16 2.29 -11.10
CA ARG A 47 7.06 3.68 -10.63
C ARG A 47 7.04 4.66 -11.80
N ALA A 48 7.96 4.48 -12.76
CA ALA A 48 8.03 5.32 -13.95
C ALA A 48 6.76 5.21 -14.81
N ARG A 49 6.26 3.98 -15.03
CA ARG A 49 5.01 3.75 -15.78
C ARG A 49 3.80 4.40 -15.12
N ARG A 50 3.65 4.26 -13.80
CA ARG A 50 2.55 4.89 -13.05
C ARG A 50 2.63 6.42 -13.11
N LYS A 51 3.83 6.99 -12.98
CA LYS A 51 4.01 8.43 -13.14
C LYS A 51 3.62 8.89 -14.55
N ALA A 52 4.11 8.21 -15.59
CA ALA A 52 3.77 8.55 -16.98
C ALA A 52 2.26 8.48 -17.24
N ALA A 53 1.56 7.49 -16.67
CA ALA A 53 0.11 7.38 -16.79
C ALA A 53 -0.63 8.57 -16.14
N VAL A 54 -0.21 8.99 -14.93
CA VAL A 54 -0.78 10.17 -14.27
C VAL A 54 -0.48 11.45 -15.05
N ASP A 55 0.75 11.62 -15.54
CA ASP A 55 1.13 12.80 -16.30
C ASP A 55 0.34 12.90 -17.62
N ALA A 56 0.18 11.78 -18.34
CA ALA A 56 -0.62 11.70 -19.55
C ALA A 56 -2.10 12.01 -19.29
N HIS A 57 -2.65 11.50 -18.19
CA HIS A 57 -4.03 11.78 -17.78
C HIS A 57 -4.21 13.27 -17.46
N ARG A 58 -3.29 13.87 -16.71
CA ARG A 58 -3.33 15.30 -16.39
C ARG A 58 -3.21 16.17 -17.64
N ALA A 59 -2.41 15.78 -18.63
CA ALA A 59 -2.30 16.50 -19.89
C ALA A 59 -3.62 16.50 -20.69
N GLN A 60 -4.43 15.45 -20.58
CA GLN A 60 -5.67 15.29 -21.34
C GLN A 60 -6.92 15.79 -20.60
N HIS A 61 -6.97 15.59 -19.28
CA HIS A 61 -8.17 15.80 -18.47
C HIS A 61 -7.95 16.76 -17.29
N GLY A 62 -6.71 17.22 -17.06
CA GLY A 62 -6.35 17.98 -15.87
C GLY A 62 -6.46 17.13 -14.59
N ASP A 63 -6.68 17.81 -13.47
CA ASP A 63 -6.89 17.19 -12.15
C ASP A 63 -8.34 16.69 -12.00
N TRP A 64 -8.73 15.78 -12.90
CA TRP A 64 -10.07 15.20 -12.94
C TRP A 64 -10.00 13.69 -12.70
N CYS A 65 -10.72 13.19 -11.71
CA CYS A 65 -10.81 11.76 -11.45
C CYS A 65 -12.03 11.15 -12.18
N PRO A 66 -11.87 10.05 -12.94
CA PRO A 66 -12.99 9.35 -13.57
C PRO A 66 -14.02 8.79 -12.58
N GLY A 67 -13.63 8.61 -11.31
CA GLY A 67 -14.48 8.01 -10.28
C GLY A 67 -14.45 6.48 -10.29
N TRP A 68 -14.63 5.89 -9.10
CA TRP A 68 -14.77 4.44 -8.94
C TRP A 68 -15.86 4.16 -7.90
N GLY A 69 -16.97 3.57 -8.36
CA GLY A 69 -18.17 3.39 -7.53
C GLY A 69 -18.83 4.71 -7.09
N ARG A 70 -18.53 5.80 -7.80
CA ARG A 70 -19.12 7.13 -7.68
C ARG A 70 -18.88 7.91 -8.98
N GLU A 71 -19.53 9.06 -9.11
CA GLU A 71 -19.37 9.96 -10.26
C GLU A 71 -17.94 10.54 -10.42
N ALA A 72 -17.64 10.97 -11.64
CA ALA A 72 -16.39 11.65 -11.97
C ALA A 72 -16.35 13.03 -11.29
N HIS A 73 -15.20 13.43 -10.77
CA HIS A 73 -15.08 14.59 -9.89
C HIS A 73 -13.66 15.18 -9.92
N PRO A 74 -13.49 16.47 -9.57
CA PRO A 74 -12.16 17.08 -9.50
C PRO A 74 -11.33 16.47 -8.37
N SER A 75 -10.05 16.20 -8.64
CA SER A 75 -9.08 15.73 -7.65
C SER A 75 -7.65 15.94 -8.12
N SER A 76 -6.84 16.62 -7.31
CA SER A 76 -5.41 16.84 -7.58
C SER A 76 -4.52 15.67 -7.16
N ASP A 77 -5.00 14.81 -6.25
CA ASP A 77 -4.25 13.67 -5.72
C ASP A 77 -4.52 12.39 -6.52
N LEU A 78 -4.05 12.40 -7.77
CA LEU A 78 -4.18 11.30 -8.73
C LEU A 78 -3.09 10.25 -8.56
N THR A 79 -3.50 9.00 -8.72
CA THR A 79 -2.67 7.80 -8.63
C THR A 79 -2.96 6.89 -9.81
N ALA A 80 -1.97 6.10 -10.24
CA ALA A 80 -2.16 5.10 -11.28
C ALA A 80 -1.96 3.71 -10.70
N ASP A 81 -2.87 2.78 -11.03
CA ASP A 81 -2.74 1.39 -10.64
C ASP A 81 -3.27 0.43 -11.72
N HIS A 82 -2.92 -0.84 -11.63
CA HIS A 82 -3.34 -1.84 -12.59
C HIS A 82 -4.87 -1.96 -12.61
N ILE A 83 -5.47 -2.05 -13.80
CA ILE A 83 -6.91 -2.31 -13.94
C ILE A 83 -7.26 -3.61 -13.23
N THR A 84 -6.52 -4.67 -13.57
CA THR A 84 -6.53 -5.96 -12.88
C THR A 84 -5.33 -6.02 -11.95
N GLU A 85 -5.59 -6.08 -10.64
CA GLU A 85 -4.54 -6.11 -9.62
C GLU A 85 -3.59 -7.30 -9.80
N VAL A 86 -2.29 -7.04 -9.77
CA VAL A 86 -1.25 -8.10 -9.86
C VAL A 86 -1.38 -9.11 -8.72
N ALA A 87 -1.78 -8.66 -7.52
CA ALA A 87 -1.98 -9.52 -6.37
C ALA A 87 -3.10 -10.57 -6.57
N PHE A 88 -4.00 -10.36 -7.54
CA PHE A 88 -5.11 -11.26 -7.86
C PHE A 88 -4.96 -11.90 -9.25
N GLY A 89 -3.72 -12.06 -9.73
CA GLY A 89 -3.42 -12.71 -11.01
C GLY A 89 -3.45 -11.78 -12.22
N GLY A 90 -3.50 -10.46 -12.01
CA GLY A 90 -3.35 -9.48 -13.08
C GLY A 90 -1.94 -9.45 -13.66
N ASP A 91 -1.85 -9.08 -14.94
CA ASP A 91 -0.57 -8.90 -15.62
C ASP A 91 0.22 -7.71 -15.02
N PRO A 92 1.45 -7.91 -14.51
CA PRO A 92 2.33 -6.82 -14.08
C PRO A 92 2.61 -5.77 -15.16
N HIS A 93 2.56 -6.17 -16.42
CA HIS A 93 2.73 -5.29 -17.58
C HIS A 93 1.41 -4.83 -18.17
N GLY A 94 0.30 -5.20 -17.55
CA GLY A 94 -1.05 -4.86 -17.96
C GLY A 94 -1.34 -3.36 -17.93
N PRO A 95 -2.55 -2.99 -18.39
CA PRO A 95 -2.98 -1.60 -18.47
C PRO A 95 -3.14 -0.98 -17.08
N LEU A 96 -2.75 0.30 -16.99
CA LEU A 96 -2.94 1.13 -15.80
C LEU A 96 -4.19 1.99 -15.95
N GLN A 97 -4.87 2.24 -14.83
CA GLN A 97 -5.98 3.16 -14.69
C GLN A 97 -5.60 4.27 -13.72
N VAL A 98 -5.98 5.49 -14.04
CA VAL A 98 -5.78 6.66 -13.17
C VAL A 98 -7.05 6.92 -12.36
N LEU A 99 -6.88 7.02 -11.04
CA LEU A 99 -7.92 7.35 -10.07
C LEU A 99 -7.33 8.23 -8.97
N CYS A 100 -8.15 9.04 -8.31
CA CYS A 100 -7.73 9.71 -7.08
C CYS A 100 -7.44 8.67 -5.98
N ARG A 101 -6.59 9.04 -5.02
CA ARG A 101 -6.17 8.15 -3.92
C ARG A 101 -7.35 7.51 -3.18
N SER A 102 -8.44 8.26 -2.97
CA SER A 102 -9.64 7.75 -2.29
C SER A 102 -10.42 6.73 -3.12
N CYS A 103 -10.60 6.99 -4.43
CA CYS A 103 -11.22 6.02 -5.34
C CYS A 103 -10.36 4.76 -5.48
N ASN A 104 -9.04 4.90 -5.58
CA ASN A 104 -8.15 3.76 -5.68
C ASN A 104 -8.16 2.91 -4.39
N ALA A 105 -8.11 3.54 -3.21
CA ALA A 105 -8.24 2.85 -1.94
C ALA A 105 -9.57 2.06 -1.81
N ARG A 106 -10.67 2.68 -2.27
CA ARG A 106 -11.99 2.02 -2.30
C ARG A 106 -12.02 0.83 -3.25
N LYS A 107 -11.41 0.94 -4.44
CA LYS A 107 -11.25 -0.16 -5.39
C LYS A 107 -10.53 -1.34 -4.74
N HIS A 108 -9.36 -1.12 -4.14
CA HIS A 108 -8.60 -2.19 -3.47
C HIS A 108 -9.39 -2.86 -2.35
N ALA A 109 -10.10 -2.09 -1.51
CA ALA A 109 -10.89 -2.65 -0.42
C ALA A 109 -11.98 -3.61 -0.94
N VAL A 110 -12.67 -3.24 -2.01
CA VAL A 110 -13.71 -4.08 -2.62
C VAL A 110 -13.11 -5.29 -3.33
N THR A 111 -12.04 -5.11 -4.11
CA THR A 111 -11.40 -6.23 -4.83
C THR A 111 -10.85 -7.27 -3.86
N ARG A 112 -10.22 -6.83 -2.76
CA ARG A 112 -9.75 -7.74 -1.70
C ARG A 112 -10.89 -8.50 -1.05
N SER A 113 -12.04 -7.86 -0.83
CA SER A 113 -13.21 -8.51 -0.25
C SER A 113 -13.83 -9.54 -1.19
N LYS A 114 -13.72 -9.35 -2.51
CA LYS A 114 -14.15 -10.33 -3.51
C LYS A 114 -13.19 -11.52 -3.60
N ALA A 115 -11.88 -11.28 -3.56
CA ALA A 115 -10.88 -12.35 -3.63
C ALA A 115 -10.82 -13.25 -2.38
N ALA A 116 -11.34 -12.77 -1.24
CA ALA A 116 -11.41 -13.53 0.01
C ALA A 116 -12.69 -14.41 0.12
N ARG A 117 -13.55 -14.40 -0.90
CA ARG A 117 -14.77 -15.23 -0.99
C ARG A 117 -14.54 -16.33 -2.01
#